data_AF-A0A376U759-F1
#
_entry.id   AF-A0A376U759-F1
#
_cell.length_a   1.000
_cell.length_b   1.000
_cell.length_c   1.000
_cell.angle_alpha   90.00
_cell.angle_beta   90.00
_cell.angle_gamma   90.00
#
_symmetry.space_group_name_H-M   'P 1'
#
loop_
_entity.id
_entity.type
_entity.pdbx_description
1 polymer ?
#
loop_
_entity_poly.entity_id
_entity_poly.type
_entity_poly.pdbx_seq_one_letter_code
_entity_poly.pdbx_strand_id
1 'polypeptide(L)'
;MKPIKRLYLSSDPVHLIDCNIVLELNACGRGVITAGTETDYTGKMVRIDVGYDGLVLRWFTGYVERSQPADNGTCRLFVRELVGIFDKLWPCSFQHPTLRQITDWISEQSGLTVTTPVGAAYADKPIPHFTHSGTGYQLFAQSGPCIFSDGLSLVSVAGRGCLRRRCGA
;
A
#
# COMPACT_ATOMS: atom_id res chain seq x y z
N MET A 1 14.05 -1.51 27.04
CA MET A 1 12.65 -1.26 26.58
C MET A 1 12.23 -2.38 25.65
N LYS A 2 11.00 -2.90 25.79
CA LYS A 2 10.48 -3.99 24.95
C LYS A 2 9.66 -3.40 23.79
N PRO A 3 9.96 -3.71 22.52
CA PRO A 3 9.15 -3.24 21.40
C PRO A 3 7.76 -3.88 21.44
N ILE A 4 6.73 -3.07 21.20
CA ILE A 4 5.35 -3.50 21.07
C ILE A 4 5.11 -3.82 19.60
N LYS A 5 4.64 -5.04 19.31
CA LYS A 5 4.22 -5.46 17.98
C LYS A 5 2.77 -5.93 18.07
N ARG A 6 1.88 -5.34 17.28
CA ARG A 6 0.45 -5.69 17.23
C ARG A 6 0.09 -6.06 15.80
N LEU A 7 -0.50 -7.24 15.64
CA LEU A 7 -1.04 -7.73 14.39
C LEU A 7 -2.56 -7.61 14.44
N TYR A 8 -3.12 -7.00 13.40
CA TYR A 8 -4.56 -6.94 13.19
C TYR A 8 -4.89 -7.61 11.86
N LEU A 9 -5.73 -8.64 11.92
CA LEU A 9 -6.28 -9.31 10.74
C LEU A 9 -7.75 -8.93 10.63
N SER A 10 -8.15 -8.22 9.57
CA SER A 10 -9.54 -7.81 9.36
C SER A 10 -10.22 -7.15 10.59
N SER A 11 -9.46 -6.36 11.35
CA SER A 11 -9.81 -5.71 12.64
C SER A 11 -9.66 -6.56 13.92
N ASP A 12 -9.47 -7.87 13.81
CA ASP A 12 -9.26 -8.75 14.95
C ASP A 12 -7.80 -8.70 15.41
N PRO A 13 -7.52 -8.42 16.70
CA PRO A 13 -6.16 -8.52 17.23
C PRO A 13 -5.76 -9.99 17.33
N VAL A 14 -4.71 -10.38 16.60
CA VAL A 14 -4.20 -11.76 16.57
C VAL A 14 -2.82 -11.83 17.19
N HIS A 15 -2.52 -12.95 17.87
CA HIS A 15 -1.20 -13.17 18.45
C HIS A 15 -0.16 -13.36 17.36
N LEU A 16 0.83 -12.46 17.35
CA LEU A 16 1.96 -12.48 16.43
C LEU A 16 3.10 -13.30 17.04
N ILE A 17 3.49 -14.38 16.36
CA ILE A 17 4.61 -15.24 16.76
C ILE A 17 5.89 -14.71 16.13
N ASP A 18 5.86 -14.54 14.80
CA ASP A 18 6.98 -14.04 14.01
C ASP A 18 6.51 -13.15 12.85
N CYS A 19 7.33 -12.18 12.49
CA CYS A 19 7.10 -11.29 11.36
C CYS A 19 8.40 -11.01 10.60
N ASN A 20 8.41 -11.32 9.31
CA ASN A 20 9.47 -10.93 8.41
C ASN A 20 8.87 -10.17 7.22
N ILE A 21 9.20 -8.89 7.08
CA ILE A 21 8.63 -7.99 6.08
C ILE A 21 9.78 -7.26 5.40
N VAL A 22 9.74 -7.26 4.07
CA VAL A 22 10.68 -6.56 3.22
C VAL A 22 9.90 -5.48 2.48
N LEU A 23 10.25 -4.22 2.78
CA LEU A 23 9.74 -3.05 2.07
C LEU A 23 10.76 -2.67 1.01
N GLU A 24 10.34 -2.64 -0.24
CA GLU A 24 11.21 -2.33 -1.38
C GLU A 24 10.86 -0.94 -1.94
N LEU A 25 11.88 -0.19 -2.36
CA LEU A 25 11.68 1.06 -3.07
C LEU A 25 11.27 0.75 -4.52
N ASN A 26 10.17 1.35 -5.00
CA ASN A 26 9.62 1.17 -6.36
C ASN A 26 9.06 -0.23 -6.67
N ALA A 27 8.91 -1.10 -5.67
CA ALA A 27 8.28 -2.40 -5.81
C ALA A 27 7.33 -2.65 -4.63
N CYS A 28 6.50 -3.69 -4.75
CA CYS A 28 5.55 -4.05 -3.70
C CYS A 28 6.28 -4.60 -2.47
N GLY A 29 5.97 -4.08 -1.29
CA GLY A 29 6.38 -4.73 -0.04
C GLY A 29 5.81 -6.14 0.08
N ARG A 30 6.66 -7.09 0.48
CA ARG A 30 6.32 -8.50 0.67
C ARG A 30 6.64 -8.91 2.09
N GLY A 31 5.85 -9.82 2.64
CA GLY A 31 6.12 -10.31 3.99
C GLY A 31 5.59 -11.70 4.22
N VAL A 32 6.14 -12.31 5.26
CA VAL A 32 5.71 -13.58 5.82
C VAL A 32 5.44 -13.33 7.29
N ILE A 33 4.24 -13.68 7.73
CA ILE A 33 3.78 -13.52 9.11
C ILE A 33 3.38 -14.89 9.63
N THR A 34 3.84 -15.23 10.82
CA THR A 34 3.39 -16.43 11.54
C THR A 34 2.45 -15.99 12.65
N ALA A 35 1.17 -16.35 12.49
CA ALA A 35 0.10 -16.00 13.43
C ALA A 35 -0.35 -17.26 14.19
N GLY A 36 -0.66 -17.10 15.48
CA GLY A 36 -1.21 -18.17 16.31
C GLY A 36 -2.72 -18.35 16.09
N THR A 37 -3.12 -18.73 14.87
CA THR A 37 -4.52 -18.96 14.52
C THR A 37 -4.62 -20.02 13.45
N GLU A 38 -5.66 -20.86 13.50
CA GLU A 38 -5.94 -21.94 12.53
C GLU A 38 -6.89 -21.51 11.41
N THR A 39 -7.52 -20.35 11.54
CA THR A 39 -8.43 -19.80 10.54
C THR A 39 -7.68 -19.29 9.32
N ASP A 40 -8.24 -19.56 8.13
CA ASP A 40 -7.74 -18.98 6.90
C ASP A 40 -8.14 -17.50 6.76
N TYR A 41 -7.11 -16.66 6.58
CA TYR A 41 -7.27 -15.21 6.37
C TYR A 41 -6.98 -14.76 4.95
N THR A 42 -6.95 -15.67 3.97
CA THR A 42 -6.71 -15.36 2.56
C THR A 42 -7.64 -14.25 2.06
N GLY A 43 -7.07 -13.22 1.42
CA GLY A 43 -7.78 -12.05 0.90
C GLY A 43 -8.17 -11.00 1.93
N LYS A 44 -7.96 -11.24 3.24
CA LYS A 44 -8.28 -10.25 4.28
C LYS A 44 -7.17 -9.22 4.44
N MET A 45 -7.55 -8.04 4.93
CA MET A 45 -6.62 -6.96 5.23
C MET A 45 -5.74 -7.30 6.43
N VAL A 46 -4.47 -6.93 6.31
CA VAL A 46 -3.45 -7.06 7.35
C VAL A 46 -2.92 -5.69 7.70
N ARG A 47 -2.86 -5.41 9.00
CA ARG A 47 -2.23 -4.22 9.55
C ARG A 47 -1.25 -4.63 10.64
N ILE A 48 -0.06 -4.05 10.59
CA ILE A 48 0.96 -4.26 11.60
C ILE A 48 1.39 -2.92 12.17
N ASP A 49 1.28 -2.84 13.48
CA ASP A 49 1.69 -1.69 14.25
C ASP A 49 2.91 -2.08 15.09
N VAL A 50 4.00 -1.33 14.95
CA VAL A 50 5.25 -1.53 15.70
C VAL A 50 5.67 -0.22 16.32
N GLY A 51 6.13 -0.29 17.57
CA GLY A 51 6.64 0.89 18.23
C GLY A 51 7.11 0.63 19.66
N TYR A 52 7.33 1.73 20.37
CA TYR A 52 7.70 1.74 21.77
C TYR A 52 6.59 2.36 22.60
N ASP A 53 6.72 2.26 23.92
CA ASP A 53 5.77 2.89 24.82
C ASP A 53 5.76 4.42 24.58
N GLY A 54 4.59 4.95 24.25
CA GLY A 54 4.40 6.35 23.84
C GLY A 54 4.37 6.63 22.32
N LEU A 55 4.89 5.74 21.46
CA LEU A 55 4.81 5.91 20.00
C LEU A 55 4.65 4.56 19.30
N VAL A 56 3.42 4.29 18.85
CA VAL A 56 3.09 3.13 18.02
C VAL A 56 2.76 3.62 16.62
N LEU A 57 3.56 3.20 15.65
CA LEU A 57 3.38 3.56 14.23
C LEU A 57 2.83 2.36 13.47
N ARG A 58 2.04 2.64 12.43
CA ARG A 58 1.64 1.63 11.45
C ARG A 58 2.76 1.45 10.46
N TRP A 59 3.40 0.29 10.50
CA TRP A 59 4.55 -0.03 9.66
C TRP A 59 4.16 -0.73 8.36
N PHE A 60 3.08 -1.51 8.37
CA PHE A 60 2.67 -2.27 7.21
C PHE A 60 1.15 -2.32 7.08
N THR A 61 0.66 -2.10 5.86
CA THR A 61 -0.75 -2.26 5.48
C THR A 61 -0.82 -3.04 4.19
N GLY A 62 -1.57 -4.14 4.19
CA GLY A 62 -1.64 -5.01 3.03
C GLY A 62 -2.81 -5.97 3.10
N TYR A 63 -2.71 -7.03 2.30
CA TYR A 63 -3.65 -8.14 2.31
C TYR A 63 -2.91 -9.47 2.35
N VAL A 64 -3.58 -10.52 2.80
CA VAL A 64 -3.06 -11.88 2.75
C VAL A 64 -3.24 -12.43 1.33
N GLU A 65 -2.15 -12.74 0.65
CA GLU A 65 -2.18 -13.39 -0.66
C GLU A 65 -2.48 -14.89 -0.51
N ARG A 66 -1.81 -15.54 0.44
CA ARG A 66 -1.95 -16.98 0.70
C ARG A 66 -1.80 -17.28 2.18
N SER A 67 -2.60 -18.23 2.67
CA SER A 67 -2.48 -18.85 3.99
C SER A 67 -1.91 -20.26 3.82
N GLN A 68 -0.90 -20.60 4.62
CA GLN A 68 -0.38 -21.96 4.72
C GLN A 68 -0.45 -22.39 6.20
N PRO A 69 -1.14 -23.49 6.53
CA PRO A 69 -1.12 -24.02 7.88
C PRO A 69 0.30 -24.51 8.21
N ALA A 70 0.75 -24.23 9.42
CA ALA A 70 2.00 -24.72 9.99
C ALA A 70 1.71 -25.60 11.21
N ASP A 71 2.73 -26.31 11.70
CA ASP A 71 2.57 -27.19 12.87
C ASP A 71 2.18 -26.38 14.13
N ASN A 72 1.48 -27.05 15.05
CA ASN A 72 1.05 -26.54 16.36
C ASN A 72 -0.02 -25.42 16.34
N GLY A 73 -1.00 -25.49 15.45
CA GLY A 73 -2.12 -24.54 15.43
C GLY A 73 -1.71 -23.12 15.02
N THR A 74 -0.63 -23.01 14.24
CA THR A 74 -0.11 -21.76 13.72
C THR A 74 -0.34 -21.68 12.21
N CYS A 75 -0.56 -20.49 11.69
CA CYS A 75 -0.70 -20.26 10.24
C CYS A 75 0.37 -19.29 9.77
N ARG A 76 1.03 -19.67 8.67
CA ARG A 76 1.99 -18.86 7.94
C ARG A 76 1.25 -18.11 6.84
N LEU A 77 1.14 -16.80 7.00
CA LEU A 77 0.45 -15.89 6.10
C LEU A 77 1.50 -15.21 5.20
N PHE A 78 1.32 -15.36 3.89
CA PHE A 78 2.05 -14.59 2.89
C PHE A 78 1.27 -13.30 2.65
N VAL A 79 1.89 -12.17 2.99
CA VAL A 79 1.27 -10.87 2.89
C VAL A 79 1.93 -10.04 1.81
N ARG A 80 1.12 -9.25 1.14
CA ARG A 80 1.53 -8.31 0.13
C ARG A 80 0.92 -6.94 0.43
N GLU A 81 1.68 -5.89 0.20
CA GLU A 81 1.21 -4.51 0.39
C GLU A 81 0.04 -4.18 -0.56
N LEU A 82 -0.77 -3.18 -0.21
CA LEU A 82 -1.89 -2.72 -1.05
C LEU A 82 -1.47 -2.30 -2.47
N VAL A 83 -0.25 -1.78 -2.63
CA VAL A 83 0.34 -1.44 -3.93
C VAL A 83 0.43 -2.67 -4.86
N GLY A 84 0.33 -3.89 -4.33
CA GLY A 84 0.27 -5.14 -5.08
C GLY A 84 -0.85 -5.20 -6.13
N ILE A 85 -1.87 -4.34 -6.06
CA ILE A 85 -2.92 -4.21 -7.09
C ILE A 85 -2.33 -3.78 -8.44
N PHE A 86 -1.22 -3.04 -8.45
CA PHE A 86 -0.55 -2.56 -9.67
C PHE A 86 0.28 -3.64 -10.39
N ASP A 87 0.37 -4.85 -9.83
CA ASP A 87 0.97 -6.01 -10.52
C ASP A 87 0.07 -6.54 -11.65
N LYS A 88 -1.22 -6.18 -11.62
CA LYS A 88 -2.19 -6.52 -12.68
C LYS A 88 -1.97 -5.66 -13.93
N LEU A 89 -2.62 -6.05 -15.03
CA LEU A 89 -2.65 -5.28 -16.27
C LEU A 89 -3.54 -4.04 -16.10
N TRP A 90 -3.02 -2.89 -16.51
CA TRP A 90 -3.69 -1.58 -16.44
C TRP A 90 -3.71 -0.92 -17.82
N PRO A 91 -4.55 -1.39 -18.76
CA PRO A 91 -4.64 -0.79 -20.08
C PRO A 91 -5.33 0.57 -20.00
N CYS A 92 -4.73 1.60 -20.60
CA CYS A 92 -5.35 2.92 -20.71
C CYS A 92 -4.93 3.63 -22.00
N SER A 93 -5.83 4.47 -22.51
CA SER A 93 -5.62 5.28 -23.71
C SER A 93 -6.34 6.61 -23.54
N PHE A 94 -5.58 7.70 -23.55
CA PHE A 94 -6.08 9.05 -23.36
C PHE A 94 -5.53 10.00 -24.43
N GLN A 95 -6.37 10.91 -24.91
CA GLN A 95 -5.98 11.98 -25.83
C GLN A 95 -5.74 13.26 -25.05
N HIS A 96 -4.57 13.89 -25.25
CA HIS A 96 -4.19 15.13 -24.58
C HIS A 96 -4.29 15.16 -23.03
N PRO A 97 -4.04 14.07 -22.27
CA PRO A 97 -4.14 14.13 -20.82
C PRO A 97 -3.00 14.95 -20.20
N THR A 98 -3.26 15.54 -19.03
CA THR A 98 -2.21 15.97 -18.11
C THR A 98 -1.84 14.84 -17.15
N LEU A 99 -0.65 14.89 -16.53
CA LEU A 99 -0.28 13.86 -15.55
C LEU A 99 -1.22 13.85 -14.35
N ARG A 100 -1.76 15.01 -13.96
CA ARG A 100 -2.77 15.11 -12.90
C ARG A 100 -4.01 14.28 -13.22
N GLN A 101 -4.52 14.37 -14.45
CA GLN A 101 -5.67 13.58 -14.89
C GLN A 101 -5.36 12.08 -14.88
N ILE A 102 -4.13 11.70 -15.26
CA ILE A 102 -3.70 10.29 -15.19
C ILE A 102 -3.64 9.82 -13.72
N THR A 103 -3.06 10.59 -12.81
CA THR A 103 -3.00 10.20 -11.39
C THR A 103 -4.35 10.18 -10.72
N ASP A 104 -5.26 11.09 -11.08
CA ASP A 104 -6.63 11.13 -10.58
C ASP A 104 -7.38 9.87 -11.05
N TRP A 105 -7.27 9.53 -12.34
CA TRP A 105 -7.84 8.29 -12.90
C TRP A 105 -7.29 7.04 -12.20
N ILE A 106 -5.98 6.94 -12.00
CA ILE A 106 -5.38 5.80 -11.28
C ILE A 106 -5.93 5.72 -9.85
N SER A 107 -6.08 6.87 -9.18
CA SER A 107 -6.57 6.91 -7.81
C SER A 107 -8.02 6.44 -7.71
N GLU A 108 -8.87 6.86 -8.64
CA GLU A 108 -10.27 6.43 -8.73
C GLU A 108 -10.40 4.93 -8.99
N GLN A 109 -9.60 4.39 -9.92
CA GLN A 109 -9.67 2.98 -10.29
C GLN A 109 -9.04 2.04 -9.26
N SER A 110 -7.93 2.45 -8.63
CA SER A 110 -7.21 1.62 -7.65
C SER A 110 -7.77 1.74 -6.24
N GLY A 111 -8.50 2.82 -5.94
CA GLY A 111 -8.92 3.17 -4.58
C GLY A 111 -7.76 3.60 -3.67
N LEU A 112 -6.54 3.72 -4.22
CA LEU A 112 -5.36 4.22 -3.52
C LEU A 112 -5.13 5.67 -3.89
N THR A 113 -4.66 6.48 -2.95
CA THR A 113 -4.33 7.88 -3.23
C THR A 113 -2.98 7.96 -3.92
N VAL A 114 -2.96 8.38 -5.18
CA VAL A 114 -1.74 8.68 -5.93
C VAL A 114 -1.62 10.18 -6.06
N THR A 115 -0.47 10.74 -5.71
CA THR A 115 -0.24 12.18 -5.81
C THR A 115 0.87 12.50 -6.80
N THR A 116 0.79 13.70 -7.36
CA THR A 116 1.86 14.29 -8.16
C THR A 116 2.71 15.19 -7.28
N PRO A 117 4.02 15.30 -7.53
CA PRO A 117 4.87 16.22 -6.79
C PRO A 117 4.41 17.67 -6.98
N VAL A 118 4.31 18.38 -5.86
CA VAL A 118 3.80 19.75 -5.81
C VAL A 118 4.76 20.69 -6.56
N GLY A 119 4.24 21.46 -7.52
CA GLY A 119 5.00 22.47 -8.26
C GLY A 119 5.81 21.95 -9.45
N ALA A 120 5.60 20.69 -9.85
CA ALA A 120 6.20 20.13 -11.05
C ALA A 120 5.56 20.70 -12.33
N ALA A 121 6.27 21.56 -13.07
CA ALA A 121 5.77 22.13 -14.34
C ALA A 121 5.44 21.06 -15.41
N TYR A 122 6.01 19.87 -15.30
CA TYR A 122 5.72 18.75 -16.19
C TYR A 122 4.36 18.08 -15.89
N ALA A 123 3.79 18.29 -14.69
CA ALA A 123 2.52 17.69 -14.30
C ALA A 123 1.32 18.29 -15.06
N ASP A 124 1.43 19.56 -15.43
CA ASP A 124 0.37 20.33 -16.10
C ASP A 124 0.56 20.40 -17.62
N LYS A 125 1.66 19.85 -18.16
CA LYS A 125 1.91 19.82 -19.59
C LYS A 125 1.07 18.70 -20.25
N PRO A 126 0.21 19.02 -21.24
CA PRO A 126 -0.58 18.00 -21.91
C PRO A 126 0.31 17.12 -22.78
N ILE A 127 0.12 15.81 -22.68
CA ILE A 127 0.79 14.80 -23.51
C ILE A 127 -0.10 14.52 -24.72
N PRO A 128 0.38 14.61 -25.97
CA PRO A 128 -0.48 14.48 -27.16
C PRO A 128 -1.35 13.21 -27.18
N HIS A 129 -0.74 12.07 -26.89
CA HIS A 129 -1.44 10.79 -26.81
C HIS A 129 -0.71 9.90 -25.80
N PHE A 130 -1.45 9.37 -24.83
CA PHE A 130 -0.91 8.46 -23.83
C PHE A 130 -1.58 7.10 -23.98
N THR A 131 -0.79 6.09 -24.31
CA THR A 131 -1.23 4.70 -24.39
C THR A 131 -0.35 3.82 -23.52
N HIS A 132 -0.99 2.91 -22.80
CA HIS A 132 -0.32 1.89 -22.01
C HIS A 132 -1.12 0.59 -22.04
N SER A 133 -0.41 -0.53 -22.10
CA SER A 133 -0.99 -1.89 -22.14
C SER A 133 -0.24 -2.89 -21.26
N GLY A 134 0.48 -2.41 -20.25
CA GLY A 134 1.31 -3.23 -19.36
C GLY A 134 0.82 -3.24 -17.91
N THR A 135 1.74 -3.52 -16.98
CA THR A 135 1.44 -3.49 -15.54
C THR A 135 1.30 -2.07 -15.03
N GLY A 136 0.66 -1.89 -13.87
CA GLY A 136 0.59 -0.58 -13.20
C GLY A 136 1.99 -0.02 -12.88
N TYR A 137 2.95 -0.87 -12.52
CA TYR A 137 4.35 -0.42 -12.31
C TYR A 137 4.97 0.18 -13.57
N GLN A 138 4.72 -0.42 -14.74
CA GLN A 138 5.18 0.12 -16.01
C GLN A 138 4.46 1.43 -16.36
N LEU A 139 3.18 1.55 -16.00
CA LEU A 139 2.40 2.78 -16.16
C LEU A 139 3.08 3.94 -15.41
N PHE A 140 3.43 3.71 -14.14
CA PHE A 140 4.10 4.69 -13.30
C PHE A 140 5.52 5.02 -13.78
N ALA A 141 6.27 4.03 -14.26
CA ALA A 141 7.57 4.27 -14.86
C ALA A 141 7.47 5.16 -16.13
N GLN A 142 6.39 5.02 -16.90
CA GLN A 142 6.15 5.80 -18.11
C GLN A 142 5.62 7.22 -17.82
N SER A 143 4.85 7.41 -16.73
CA SER A 143 4.25 8.70 -16.37
C SER A 143 5.20 9.64 -15.60
N GLY A 144 6.47 9.26 -15.41
CA GLY A 144 7.50 10.05 -14.73
C GLY A 144 7.52 9.80 -13.21
N PRO A 145 8.30 10.57 -12.42
CA PRO A 145 8.38 10.36 -10.98
C PRO A 145 7.09 10.83 -10.30
N CYS A 146 6.06 9.99 -10.35
CA CYS A 146 4.95 10.02 -9.41
C CYS A 146 5.44 9.40 -8.10
N ILE A 147 5.45 10.19 -7.03
CA ILE A 147 5.77 9.68 -5.71
C ILE A 147 4.44 9.19 -5.13
N PHE A 148 4.36 7.91 -4.76
CA PHE A 148 3.31 7.48 -3.85
C PHE A 148 3.54 8.21 -2.52
N SER A 149 2.88 9.36 -2.32
CA SER A 149 3.09 10.20 -1.14
C SER A 149 2.45 9.65 0.12
N ASP A 150 2.33 8.33 0.27
CA ASP A 150 1.88 7.70 1.51
C ASP A 150 2.85 6.61 1.97
N GLY A 151 4.15 6.88 1.82
CA GLY A 151 5.09 6.48 2.86
C GLY A 151 4.74 7.25 4.14
N LEU A 152 3.93 6.64 5.00
CA LEU A 152 3.54 7.14 6.33
C LEU A 152 2.33 8.10 6.41
N SER A 153 1.26 7.89 5.64
CA SER A 153 -0.09 8.29 6.11
C SER A 153 -1.20 7.50 5.44
N LEU A 154 -1.78 6.57 6.20
CA LEU A 154 -3.22 6.30 6.20
C LEU A 154 -3.93 6.28 4.83
N VAL A 155 -4.03 5.09 4.22
CA VAL A 155 -5.21 4.75 3.42
C VAL A 155 -6.43 4.90 4.33
N SER A 156 -7.02 6.09 4.31
CA SER A 156 -8.29 6.40 4.96
C SER A 156 -9.37 5.73 4.12
N VAL A 157 -9.68 4.47 4.43
CA VAL A 157 -11.02 3.93 4.16
C VAL A 157 -11.99 4.91 4.82
N ALA A 158 -12.87 5.49 4.00
CA ALA A 158 -13.82 6.54 4.35
C ALA A 158 -14.39 6.36 5.76
N GLY A 159 -14.06 7.27 6.68
CA GLY A 159 -14.50 7.15 8.07
C GLY A 159 -13.87 8.14 9.04
N ARG A 160 -14.21 9.43 8.89
CA ARG A 160 -14.05 10.53 9.87
C ARG A 160 -12.63 11.06 10.16
N GLY A 161 -12.48 12.37 9.95
CA GLY A 161 -11.55 13.22 10.72
C GLY A 161 -10.14 13.41 10.15
N CYS A 162 -10.02 14.07 8.99
CA CYS A 162 -8.74 14.53 8.47
C CYS A 162 -8.26 15.78 9.23
N LEU A 163 -7.40 15.58 10.23
CA LEU A 163 -6.69 16.66 10.91
C LEU A 163 -5.39 16.95 10.14
N ARG A 164 -5.44 17.98 9.28
CA ARG A 164 -4.25 18.61 8.67
C ARG A 164 -3.21 18.96 9.75
N ARG A 165 -1.96 18.51 9.58
CA ARG A 165 -0.81 19.26 10.09
C ARG A 165 0.19 19.53 8.98
N ARG A 166 0.29 20.82 8.65
CA ARG A 166 1.48 21.45 8.09
C ARG A 166 2.63 21.20 9.06
N CYS A 167 3.76 20.71 8.56
CA CYS A 167 5.07 21.05 9.09
C CYS A 167 5.95 21.39 7.90
N GLY A 168 6.24 22.68 7.74
CA GLY A 168 7.40 23.17 7.03
C GLY A 168 8.36 23.79 8.04
N ALA A 169 9.64 23.76 7.66
CA ALA A 169 10.85 24.18 8.36
C ALA A 169 11.33 23.24 9.48
#